data_AF-A0A846QJZ7-F1
#
_entry.id   AF-A0A846QJZ7-F1
#
_cell.length_a   1.000
_cell.length_b   1.000
_cell.length_c   1.000
_cell.angle_alpha   90.00
_cell.angle_beta   90.00
_cell.angle_gamma   90.00
#
_symmetry.space_group_name_H-M   'P 1'
#
loop_
_entity.id
_entity.type
_entity.pdbx_description
1 polymer ?
#
loop_
_entity_poly.entity_id
_entity_poly.type
_entity_poly.pdbx_seq_one_letter_code
_entity_poly.pdbx_strand_id
1 'polypeptide(L)'
;MILGFNASFDPGYAIALRPHDAPGYPLVADGLWGVTPSGHGLRLRMQNGALERHYPGIGWRVNPAHTAWWGLVNLTIGLSRGDAEALDRTRAAVAWLAANAREHNGFPAWTYDFDWSHMGMTLRAPWASALAQGLGASLLFRAARAAGMPDHTALAIRALDALRIDLREGGLRTELHGTLCFEEYPTPEPTVVLDGFLFALVACADLAHTTGDSSLLDDGIAGLARLLPVWDWRGRWSRYGAHGPLCSLEYHQLNHALLITLDAIAPGHGLGSVAEGWTRHRTSPALRAAILAAYYTTNVRHTLGPGGGLAAFALRKLREMRPPAAKEDIA
;
A
#
# COMPACT_ATOMS: atom_id res chain seq x y z
N MET A 1 -29.06 4.61 -25.65
CA MET A 1 -29.46 3.30 -26.19
C MET A 1 -28.21 2.42 -26.19
N ILE A 2 -28.22 1.47 -25.26
CA ILE A 2 -27.39 0.28 -25.04
C ILE A 2 -26.24 0.03 -26.03
N LEU A 3 -25.00 0.00 -25.50
CA LEU A 3 -24.02 -1.09 -25.64
C LEU A 3 -23.27 -1.10 -24.29
N GLY A 4 -23.36 -2.08 -23.40
CA GLY A 4 -23.36 -3.52 -23.62
C GLY A 4 -22.08 -4.10 -23.01
N PHE A 5 -21.85 -3.90 -21.70
CA PHE A 5 -20.77 -4.59 -20.97
C PHE A 5 -21.36 -5.82 -20.29
N ASN A 6 -21.24 -6.97 -20.94
CA ASN A 6 -21.45 -8.25 -20.30
C ASN A 6 -20.49 -9.27 -20.91
N ALA A 7 -19.44 -9.62 -20.17
CA ALA A 7 -19.04 -11.00 -19.92
C ALA A 7 -17.67 -11.02 -19.21
N SER A 8 -17.62 -11.72 -18.08
CA SER A 8 -16.42 -12.24 -17.41
C SER A 8 -15.41 -11.22 -16.87
N PHE A 9 -15.78 -10.54 -15.79
CA PHE A 9 -14.81 -9.99 -14.83
C PHE A 9 -14.47 -11.10 -13.83
N ASP A 10 -13.26 -11.67 -13.95
CA ASP A 10 -12.67 -12.60 -12.99
C ASP A 10 -11.54 -11.88 -12.25
N PRO A 11 -11.76 -11.36 -11.03
CA PRO A 11 -10.71 -10.77 -10.23
C PRO A 11 -10.26 -11.82 -9.21
N GLY A 12 -9.50 -12.81 -9.65
CA GLY A 12 -8.54 -13.44 -8.76
C GLY A 12 -7.62 -12.33 -8.26
N TYR A 13 -7.81 -11.88 -7.02
CA TYR A 13 -6.96 -10.92 -6.32
C TYR A 13 -5.54 -11.48 -6.24
N ALA A 14 -4.77 -11.29 -7.30
CA ALA A 14 -3.41 -11.75 -7.40
C ALA A 14 -2.52 -10.52 -7.46
N ILE A 15 -2.02 -10.12 -6.30
CA ILE A 15 -0.64 -9.63 -6.28
C ILE A 15 0.21 -10.84 -6.64
N ALA A 16 0.43 -11.05 -7.93
CA ALA A 16 1.20 -12.18 -8.43
C ALA A 16 2.67 -11.77 -8.47
N LEU A 17 3.49 -12.33 -7.60
CA LEU A 17 4.92 -12.42 -7.85
C LEU A 17 5.09 -13.38 -9.03
N ARG A 18 5.29 -12.88 -10.25
CA ARG A 18 5.81 -13.72 -11.33
C ARG A 18 7.33 -13.69 -11.26
N PRO A 19 8.02 -14.83 -11.07
CA PRO A 19 9.43 -14.91 -11.39
C PRO A 19 9.52 -14.76 -12.92
N HIS A 20 9.97 -13.61 -13.38
CA HIS A 20 10.51 -13.46 -14.73
C HIS A 20 11.98 -13.14 -14.53
N ASP A 21 12.84 -13.65 -15.41
CA ASP A 21 14.31 -13.64 -15.34
C ASP A 21 14.99 -12.24 -15.39
N ALA A 22 14.38 -11.22 -14.79
CA ALA A 22 14.93 -9.89 -14.61
C ALA A 22 15.04 -9.58 -13.11
N PRO A 23 16.16 -9.00 -12.62
CA PRO A 23 16.36 -8.73 -11.20
C PRO A 23 15.34 -7.68 -10.72
N GLY A 24 14.28 -8.08 -10.04
CA GLY A 24 13.27 -7.16 -9.56
C GLY A 24 12.08 -7.94 -9.03
N TYR A 25 11.53 -7.52 -7.90
CA TYR A 25 10.37 -8.15 -7.29
C TYR A 25 9.12 -7.43 -7.81
N PRO A 26 8.42 -7.94 -8.85
CA PRO A 26 7.25 -7.26 -9.38
C PRO A 26 6.09 -7.40 -8.40
N LEU A 27 5.68 -6.28 -7.79
CA LEU A 27 4.34 -6.15 -7.22
C LEU A 27 3.37 -5.95 -8.39
N VAL A 28 2.88 -7.05 -8.96
CA VAL A 28 1.87 -6.98 -10.03
C VAL A 28 0.52 -6.67 -9.40
N ALA A 29 -0.04 -5.49 -9.67
CA ALA A 29 -1.42 -5.17 -9.29
C ALA A 29 -2.18 -4.71 -10.54
N ASP A 30 -3.32 -5.34 -10.83
CA ASP A 30 -4.20 -4.96 -11.96
C ASP A 30 -5.10 -3.75 -11.63
N GLY A 31 -4.93 -3.11 -10.46
CA GLY A 31 -5.72 -1.95 -10.04
C GLY A 31 -5.28 -1.33 -8.71
N LEU A 32 -5.94 -0.24 -8.32
CA LEU A 32 -5.75 0.43 -7.03
C LEU A 32 -6.56 -0.30 -5.95
N TRP A 33 -5.89 -1.06 -5.07
CA TRP A 33 -6.49 -1.64 -3.85
C TRP A 33 -7.80 -2.42 -4.01
N GLY A 34 -8.02 -3.13 -5.13
CA GLY A 34 -9.16 -4.04 -5.27
C GLY A 34 -10.53 -3.43 -4.94
N VAL A 35 -10.75 -2.15 -5.28
CA VAL A 35 -12.01 -1.47 -4.99
C VAL A 35 -13.17 -2.17 -5.70
N THR A 36 -14.04 -2.84 -4.95
CA THR A 36 -15.35 -3.29 -5.45
C THR A 36 -16.37 -2.15 -5.36
N PRO A 37 -17.16 -1.93 -6.43
CA PRO A 37 -18.17 -0.87 -6.51
C PRO A 37 -19.41 -1.23 -5.67
N SER A 38 -19.30 -1.13 -4.34
CA SER A 38 -20.45 -1.22 -3.42
C SER A 38 -20.91 0.14 -2.89
N GLY A 39 -20.52 1.24 -3.57
CA GLY A 39 -21.17 2.55 -3.44
C GLY A 39 -20.43 3.61 -2.61
N HIS A 40 -19.30 3.29 -1.97
CA HIS A 40 -18.42 4.27 -1.30
C HIS A 40 -16.94 4.06 -1.71
N GLY A 41 -16.66 4.16 -3.01
CA GLY A 41 -15.32 4.03 -3.56
C GLY A 41 -14.47 5.31 -3.37
N LEU A 42 -13.15 5.14 -3.44
CA LEU A 42 -12.24 6.27 -3.65
C LEU A 42 -12.65 7.01 -4.93
N ARG A 43 -13.05 8.27 -4.78
CA ARG A 43 -13.32 9.14 -5.93
C ARG A 43 -11.99 9.68 -6.43
N LEU A 44 -11.58 9.22 -7.60
CA LEU A 44 -10.29 9.53 -8.20
C LEU A 44 -10.47 10.19 -9.56
N ARG A 45 -9.52 11.05 -9.94
CA ARG A 45 -9.42 11.59 -11.30
C ARG A 45 -7.97 11.88 -11.64
N MET A 46 -7.64 11.80 -12.92
CA MET A 46 -6.35 12.28 -13.41
C MET A 46 -6.42 13.77 -13.70
N GLN A 47 -5.44 14.52 -13.23
CA GLN A 47 -5.28 15.94 -13.52
C GLN A 47 -3.80 16.27 -13.64
N ASN A 48 -3.38 16.82 -14.78
CA ASN A 48 -1.99 17.26 -15.04
C ASN A 48 -0.91 16.20 -14.72
N GLY A 49 -1.17 14.93 -15.07
CA GLY A 49 -0.24 13.82 -14.82
C GLY A 49 -0.26 13.27 -13.38
N ALA A 50 -1.07 13.85 -12.49
CA ALA A 50 -1.25 13.42 -11.11
C ALA A 50 -2.60 12.74 -10.90
N LEU A 51 -2.68 11.90 -9.88
CA LEU A 51 -3.92 11.29 -9.42
C LEU A 51 -4.47 12.08 -8.23
N GLU A 52 -5.62 12.72 -8.44
CA GLU A 52 -6.34 13.41 -7.39
C GLU A 52 -7.37 12.50 -6.74
N ARG A 53 -7.49 12.60 -5.42
CA ARG A 53 -8.53 11.97 -4.62
C ARG A 53 -9.48 13.04 -4.10
N HIS A 54 -10.78 12.77 -4.13
CA HIS A 54 -11.75 13.56 -3.40
C HIS A 54 -11.81 13.10 -1.94
N TYR A 55 -11.41 13.98 -1.03
CA TYR A 55 -11.51 13.79 0.41
C TYR A 55 -12.81 14.43 0.95
N PRO A 56 -13.66 13.69 1.69
CA PRO A 56 -14.84 14.28 2.33
C PRO A 56 -14.45 15.49 3.20
N GLY A 57 -15.16 16.60 3.07
CA GLY A 57 -14.90 17.84 3.82
C GLY A 57 -13.72 18.70 3.33
N ILE A 58 -12.84 18.17 2.48
CA ILE A 58 -11.64 18.87 1.97
C ILE A 58 -11.75 19.14 0.46
N GLY A 59 -12.38 18.23 -0.29
CA GLY A 59 -12.53 18.28 -1.74
C GLY A 59 -11.43 17.51 -2.48
N TRP A 60 -11.24 17.84 -3.76
CA TRP A 60 -10.21 17.23 -4.60
C TRP A 60 -8.82 17.72 -4.19
N ARG A 61 -7.91 16.78 -3.93
CA ARG A 61 -6.50 17.04 -3.65
C ARG A 61 -5.65 16.01 -4.36
N VAL A 62 -4.46 16.41 -4.79
CA VAL A 62 -3.47 15.46 -5.30
C VAL A 62 -3.08 14.52 -4.17
N ASN A 63 -2.97 13.23 -4.48
CA ASN A 63 -2.38 12.25 -3.57
C ASN A 63 -1.08 11.74 -4.22
N PRO A 64 0.11 12.12 -3.69
CA PRO A 64 1.38 11.71 -4.26
C PRO A 64 1.59 10.19 -4.23
N ALA A 65 1.17 9.52 -3.15
CA ALA A 65 1.22 8.06 -3.06
C ALA A 65 0.38 7.38 -4.15
N HIS A 66 -0.83 7.87 -4.42
CA HIS A 66 -1.68 7.33 -5.49
C HIS A 66 -1.11 7.60 -6.88
N THR A 67 -0.49 8.75 -7.09
CA THR A 67 0.17 9.08 -8.37
C THR A 67 1.34 8.11 -8.63
N ALA A 68 2.18 7.88 -7.62
CA ALA A 68 3.27 6.93 -7.69
C ALA A 68 2.78 5.49 -7.88
N TRP A 69 1.76 5.06 -7.13
CA TRP A 69 1.13 3.75 -7.28
C TRP A 69 0.59 3.54 -8.70
N TRP A 70 -0.12 4.53 -9.23
CA TRP A 70 -0.67 4.47 -10.58
C TRP A 70 0.42 4.27 -11.62
N GLY A 71 1.55 4.98 -11.47
CA GLY A 71 2.72 4.78 -12.30
C GLY A 71 3.31 3.38 -12.18
N LEU A 72 3.44 2.82 -10.97
CA LEU A 72 3.95 1.46 -10.74
C LEU A 72 3.07 0.38 -11.40
N VAL A 73 1.75 0.46 -11.20
CA VAL A 73 0.78 -0.44 -11.83
C VAL A 73 0.92 -0.41 -13.35
N ASN A 74 0.96 0.79 -13.92
CA ASN A 74 1.07 0.96 -15.36
C ASN A 74 2.44 0.57 -15.91
N LEU A 75 3.51 0.72 -15.13
CA LEU A 75 4.83 0.22 -15.50
C LEU A 75 4.79 -1.29 -15.63
N THR A 76 4.19 -1.98 -14.66
CA THR A 76 4.03 -3.44 -14.72
C THR A 76 3.16 -3.88 -15.90
N ILE A 77 2.01 -3.23 -16.12
CA ILE A 77 1.14 -3.54 -17.27
C ILE A 77 1.89 -3.32 -18.59
N GLY A 78 2.56 -2.18 -18.74
CA GLY A 78 3.30 -1.82 -19.94
C GLY A 78 4.43 -2.80 -20.25
N LEU A 79 5.24 -3.16 -19.24
CA LEU A 79 6.34 -4.11 -19.41
C LEU A 79 5.87 -5.55 -19.64
N SER A 80 4.80 -5.99 -18.96
CA SER A 80 4.33 -7.38 -19.05
C SER A 80 3.46 -7.67 -20.27
N ARG A 81 2.76 -6.66 -20.79
CA ARG A 81 1.80 -6.80 -21.90
C ARG A 81 2.21 -6.06 -23.17
N GLY A 82 3.32 -5.31 -23.15
CA GLY A 82 3.72 -4.45 -24.27
C GLY A 82 2.76 -3.26 -24.50
N ASP A 83 2.05 -2.82 -23.46
CA ASP A 83 1.06 -1.74 -23.54
C ASP A 83 1.77 -0.37 -23.52
N ALA A 84 1.87 0.25 -24.70
CA ALA A 84 2.49 1.56 -24.87
C ALA A 84 1.73 2.67 -24.11
N GLU A 85 0.40 2.60 -24.03
CA GLU A 85 -0.40 3.60 -23.33
C GLU A 85 -0.16 3.52 -21.81
N ALA A 86 0.03 2.31 -21.27
CA ALA A 86 0.44 2.13 -19.88
C ALA A 86 1.85 2.71 -19.63
N LEU A 87 2.79 2.53 -20.56
CA LEU A 87 4.11 3.18 -20.45
C LEU A 87 4.01 4.71 -20.53
N ASP A 88 3.11 5.27 -21.34
CA ASP A 88 2.87 6.72 -21.36
C ASP A 88 2.27 7.24 -20.06
N ARG A 89 1.34 6.50 -19.44
CA ARG A 89 0.80 6.82 -18.11
C ARG A 89 1.89 6.75 -17.03
N THR A 90 2.81 5.80 -17.14
CA THR A 90 3.99 5.70 -16.27
C THR A 90 4.88 6.93 -16.43
N ARG A 91 5.18 7.32 -17.67
CA ARG A 91 6.00 8.50 -17.99
C ARG A 91 5.39 9.77 -17.44
N ALA A 92 4.07 9.92 -17.52
CA ALA A 92 3.36 11.06 -16.94
C ALA A 92 3.50 11.11 -15.40
N ALA A 93 3.37 9.97 -14.72
CA ALA A 93 3.56 9.89 -13.26
C ALA A 93 5.00 10.21 -12.85
N VAL A 94 5.99 9.67 -13.57
CA VAL A 94 7.42 9.96 -13.35
C VAL A 94 7.72 11.45 -13.53
N ALA A 95 7.23 12.05 -14.62
CA ALA A 95 7.40 13.48 -14.88
C ALA A 95 6.75 14.32 -13.78
N TRP A 96 5.57 13.92 -13.29
CA TRP A 96 4.92 14.61 -12.18
C TRP A 96 5.74 14.53 -10.90
N LEU A 97 6.24 13.35 -10.51
CA LEU A 97 7.07 13.18 -9.31
C LEU A 97 8.34 14.03 -9.39
N ALA A 98 9.02 14.02 -10.53
CA ALA A 98 10.24 14.81 -10.73
C ALA A 98 9.98 16.33 -10.60
N ALA A 99 8.84 16.82 -11.09
CA ALA A 99 8.51 18.24 -11.05
C ALA A 99 7.96 18.72 -9.69
N ASN A 100 7.46 17.80 -8.85
CA ASN A 100 6.70 18.12 -7.63
C ASN A 100 7.36 17.68 -6.32
N ALA A 101 8.56 17.10 -6.35
CA ALA A 101 9.36 16.97 -5.14
C ALA A 101 9.79 18.36 -4.65
N ARG A 102 9.60 18.66 -3.36
CA ARG A 102 9.95 19.94 -2.73
C ARG A 102 10.81 19.70 -1.51
N GLU A 103 11.71 20.63 -1.21
CA GLU A 103 12.51 20.56 0.02
C GLU A 103 11.57 20.59 1.26
N HIS A 104 11.73 19.62 2.13
CA HIS A 104 10.97 19.45 3.37
C HIS A 104 11.92 18.88 4.42
N ASN A 105 12.22 19.66 5.47
CA ASN A 105 13.07 19.25 6.60
C ASN A 105 14.42 18.60 6.17
N GLY A 106 15.06 19.14 5.12
CA GLY A 106 16.39 18.70 4.66
C GLY A 106 16.39 17.60 3.58
N PHE A 107 15.22 17.14 3.13
CA PHE A 107 15.08 16.14 2.06
C PHE A 107 14.00 16.54 1.03
N PRO A 108 14.07 16.07 -0.22
CA PRO A 108 13.01 16.26 -1.20
C PRO A 108 11.82 15.34 -0.88
N ALA A 109 10.64 15.92 -0.74
CA ALA A 109 9.42 15.22 -0.37
C ALA A 109 8.27 15.48 -1.34
N TRP A 110 7.43 14.46 -1.52
CA TRP A 110 6.10 14.59 -2.10
C TRP A 110 5.08 14.73 -0.97
N THR A 111 4.91 15.97 -0.50
CA THR A 111 4.06 16.28 0.64
C THR A 111 2.58 16.35 0.28
N TYR A 112 1.73 16.12 1.27
CA TYR A 112 0.31 16.47 1.23
C TYR A 112 0.13 17.94 1.63
N ASP A 113 -0.62 18.69 0.84
CA ASP A 113 -0.81 20.15 0.96
C ASP A 113 -2.12 20.54 1.69
N PHE A 114 -2.70 19.60 2.43
CA PHE A 114 -3.93 19.80 3.19
C PHE A 114 -3.84 19.17 4.58
N ASP A 115 -4.54 19.77 5.53
CA ASP A 115 -4.64 19.24 6.89
C ASP A 115 -5.39 17.90 6.90
N TRP A 116 -4.91 16.95 7.69
CA TRP A 116 -5.50 15.61 7.79
C TRP A 116 -5.70 15.19 9.23
N SER A 117 -6.86 14.60 9.53
CA SER A 117 -7.14 14.03 10.84
C SER A 117 -6.97 12.52 10.79
N HIS A 118 -5.99 11.99 11.52
CA HIS A 118 -5.72 10.57 11.65
C HIS A 118 -5.75 10.16 13.11
N MET A 119 -6.59 9.17 13.46
CA MET A 119 -6.75 8.66 14.83
C MET A 119 -7.00 9.76 15.88
N GLY A 120 -7.73 10.82 15.52
CA GLY A 120 -8.03 11.95 16.40
C GLY A 120 -6.91 12.99 16.50
N MET A 121 -5.76 12.75 15.87
CA MET A 121 -4.63 13.68 15.79
C MET A 121 -4.64 14.42 14.45
N THR A 122 -4.29 15.71 14.48
CA THR A 122 -4.25 16.55 13.27
C THR A 122 -2.83 16.67 12.74
N LEU A 123 -2.63 16.24 11.50
CA LEU A 123 -1.47 16.57 10.67
C LEU A 123 -1.73 17.91 10.00
N ARG A 124 -0.82 18.87 10.18
CA ARG A 124 -0.89 20.17 9.52
C ARG A 124 -0.08 20.16 8.23
N ALA A 125 -0.64 20.75 7.18
CA ALA A 125 0.06 20.88 5.91
C ALA A 125 1.25 21.85 6.00
N PRO A 126 2.32 21.63 5.21
CA PRO A 126 2.58 20.42 4.43
C PRO A 126 3.10 19.28 5.32
N TRP A 127 2.71 18.03 5.04
CA TRP A 127 3.23 16.85 5.75
C TRP A 127 3.70 15.77 4.76
N ALA A 128 4.81 15.11 5.10
CA ALA A 128 5.35 13.97 4.35
C ALA A 128 4.79 12.63 4.86
N SER A 129 5.00 11.55 4.10
CA SER A 129 4.50 10.22 4.44
C SER A 129 5.46 9.14 3.96
N ALA A 130 5.76 8.14 4.79
CA ALA A 130 6.63 7.04 4.40
C ALA A 130 6.06 6.25 3.21
N LEU A 131 4.74 6.12 3.13
CA LEU A 131 4.06 5.52 1.98
C LEU A 131 4.29 6.32 0.70
N ALA A 132 4.13 7.65 0.75
CA ALA A 132 4.31 8.52 -0.42
C ALA A 132 5.77 8.54 -0.88
N GLN A 133 6.71 8.68 0.05
CA GLN A 133 8.15 8.65 -0.24
C GLN A 133 8.58 7.28 -0.79
N GLY A 134 8.12 6.20 -0.16
CA GLY A 134 8.43 4.83 -0.59
C GLY A 134 7.93 4.54 -1.99
N LEU A 135 6.63 4.74 -2.25
CA LEU A 135 6.05 4.49 -3.58
C LEU A 135 6.66 5.37 -4.66
N GLY A 136 6.87 6.67 -4.37
CA GLY A 136 7.48 7.59 -5.31
C GLY A 136 8.91 7.18 -5.66
N ALA A 137 9.73 6.85 -4.66
CA ALA A 137 11.10 6.38 -4.88
C ALA A 137 11.14 5.06 -5.65
N SER A 138 10.31 4.08 -5.27
CA SER A 138 10.17 2.80 -6.00
C SER A 138 9.81 2.99 -7.47
N LEU A 139 8.89 3.91 -7.78
CA LEU A 139 8.57 4.22 -9.18
C LEU A 139 9.78 4.78 -9.92
N LEU A 140 10.49 5.75 -9.33
CA LEU A 140 11.65 6.36 -9.96
C LEU A 140 12.81 5.36 -10.17
N PHE A 141 13.13 4.52 -9.19
CA PHE A 141 14.14 3.47 -9.33
C PHE A 141 13.78 2.49 -10.44
N ARG A 142 12.53 1.99 -10.46
CA ARG A 142 12.09 0.99 -11.44
C ARG A 142 11.95 1.59 -12.84
N ALA A 143 11.50 2.84 -12.95
CA ALA A 143 11.44 3.55 -14.21
C ALA A 143 12.84 3.76 -14.79
N ALA A 144 13.83 4.16 -14.00
CA ALA A 144 15.22 4.35 -14.48
C ALA A 144 15.84 3.07 -15.08
N ARG A 145 15.36 1.90 -14.66
CA ARG A 145 15.79 0.58 -15.17
C ARG A 145 15.03 0.15 -16.43
N ALA A 146 13.91 0.80 -16.76
CA ALA A 146 13.12 0.52 -17.95
C ALA A 146 13.64 1.33 -19.15
N ALA A 147 13.76 0.69 -20.31
CA ALA A 147 14.30 1.33 -21.51
C ALA A 147 13.44 2.55 -21.93
N GLY A 148 14.11 3.67 -22.24
CA GLY A 148 13.46 4.88 -22.75
C GLY A 148 12.71 5.70 -21.69
N MET A 149 12.95 5.46 -20.40
CA MET A 149 12.43 6.27 -19.29
C MET A 149 13.51 7.25 -18.76
N PRO A 150 13.12 8.45 -18.27
CA PRO A 150 14.05 9.36 -17.61
C PRO A 150 14.64 8.77 -16.33
N ASP A 151 15.93 9.03 -16.09
CA ASP A 151 16.60 8.65 -14.86
C ASP A 151 16.47 9.74 -13.79
N HIS A 152 15.78 9.41 -12.70
CA HIS A 152 15.62 10.25 -11.52
C HIS A 152 16.09 9.53 -10.23
N THR A 153 17.04 8.61 -10.36
CA THR A 153 17.59 7.81 -9.26
C THR A 153 18.15 8.68 -8.13
N ALA A 154 18.87 9.76 -8.46
CA ALA A 154 19.42 10.67 -7.45
C ALA A 154 18.33 11.35 -6.60
N LEU A 155 17.19 11.69 -7.23
CA LEU A 155 16.03 12.23 -6.51
C LEU A 155 15.41 11.16 -5.61
N ALA A 156 15.27 9.93 -6.10
CA ALA A 156 14.72 8.80 -5.34
C ALA A 156 15.56 8.48 -4.08
N ILE A 157 16.89 8.46 -4.22
CA ILE A 157 17.82 8.27 -3.09
C ILE A 157 17.62 9.36 -2.04
N ARG A 158 17.69 10.63 -2.45
CA ARG A 158 17.48 11.75 -1.52
C ARG A 158 16.09 11.74 -0.87
N ALA A 159 15.06 11.33 -1.60
CA ALA A 159 13.71 11.24 -1.07
C ALA A 159 13.57 10.21 0.06
N LEU A 160 14.39 9.15 0.05
CA LEU A 160 14.43 8.14 1.10
C LEU A 160 15.30 8.53 2.31
N ASP A 161 16.07 9.62 2.25
CA ASP A 161 16.75 10.18 3.44
C ASP A 161 15.73 10.51 4.56
N ALA A 162 14.48 10.78 4.19
CA ALA A 162 13.35 10.94 5.11
C ALA A 162 13.20 9.77 6.10
N LEU A 163 13.51 8.55 5.68
CA LEU A 163 13.41 7.33 6.50
C LEU A 163 14.60 7.15 7.45
N ARG A 164 15.65 7.97 7.32
CA ARG A 164 16.83 7.96 8.20
C ARG A 164 16.72 8.97 9.33
N ILE A 165 15.91 10.00 9.15
CA ILE A 165 15.72 11.12 10.08
C ILE A 165 14.59 10.78 11.07
N ASP A 166 14.82 11.05 12.35
CA ASP A 166 13.81 10.84 13.39
C ASP A 166 12.57 11.72 13.16
N LEU A 167 11.39 11.18 13.47
CA LEU A 167 10.12 11.86 13.37
C LEU A 167 10.12 13.19 14.15
N ARG A 168 10.80 13.24 15.31
CA ARG A 168 10.94 14.46 16.14
C ARG A 168 11.84 15.51 15.51
N GLU A 169 12.71 15.10 14.58
CA GLU A 169 13.59 15.97 13.80
C GLU A 169 12.98 16.33 12.42
N GLY A 170 11.72 15.94 12.17
CA GLY A 170 11.00 16.24 10.94
C GLY A 170 11.14 15.18 9.84
N GLY A 171 11.73 14.02 10.17
CA GLY A 171 11.79 12.85 9.31
C GLY A 171 10.56 11.95 9.43
N LEU A 172 10.72 10.69 9.04
CA LEU A 172 9.66 9.68 9.00
C LEU A 172 10.03 8.38 9.75
N ARG A 173 11.22 8.33 10.36
CA ARG A 173 11.65 7.22 11.23
C ARG A 173 11.09 7.41 12.63
N THR A 174 10.51 6.38 13.21
CA THR A 174 10.08 6.39 14.61
C THR A 174 10.45 5.09 15.29
N GLU A 175 10.12 4.98 16.56
CA GLU A 175 10.23 3.74 17.32
C GLU A 175 8.88 3.37 17.94
N LEU A 176 8.49 2.12 17.77
CA LEU A 176 7.39 1.50 18.49
C LEU A 176 7.98 0.43 19.41
N HIS A 177 7.70 0.51 20.71
CA HIS A 177 8.27 -0.42 21.71
C HIS A 177 9.81 -0.57 21.63
N GLY A 178 10.52 0.53 21.37
CA GLY A 178 11.99 0.54 21.21
C GLY A 178 12.48 -0.14 19.93
N THR A 179 11.61 -0.32 18.94
CA THR A 179 11.94 -0.92 17.64
C THR A 179 11.63 0.06 16.51
N LEU A 180 12.61 0.25 15.63
CA LEU A 180 12.53 1.11 14.46
C LEU A 180 11.37 0.72 13.53
N CYS A 181 10.63 1.72 13.08
CA CYS A 181 9.63 1.63 12.02
C CYS A 181 9.46 2.98 11.29
N PHE A 182 8.62 3.01 10.25
CA PHE A 182 8.37 4.20 9.44
C PHE A 182 6.91 4.64 9.51
N GLU A 183 6.67 5.95 9.55
CA GLU A 183 5.33 6.52 9.69
C GLU A 183 4.70 6.91 8.34
N GLU A 184 3.55 6.29 8.02
CA GLU A 184 2.68 6.77 6.94
C GLU A 184 2.06 8.13 7.30
N TYR A 185 1.62 8.26 8.54
CA TYR A 185 1.02 9.47 9.10
C TYR A 185 1.92 9.93 10.25
N PRO A 186 2.77 10.95 10.06
CA PRO A 186 3.73 11.42 11.06
C PRO A 186 3.04 12.17 12.21
N THR A 187 2.19 11.47 12.97
CA THR A 187 1.47 12.00 14.13
C THR A 187 2.37 12.02 15.36
N PRO A 188 2.11 12.88 16.37
CA PRO A 188 2.94 12.96 17.58
C PRO A 188 3.08 11.63 18.34
N GLU A 189 2.03 10.81 18.34
CA GLU A 189 2.08 9.44 18.83
C GLU A 189 2.26 8.48 17.65
N PRO A 190 3.19 7.50 17.72
CA PRO A 190 3.39 6.55 16.65
C PRO A 190 2.13 5.75 16.34
N THR A 191 1.65 5.79 15.10
CA THR A 191 0.49 5.01 14.65
C THR A 191 0.90 3.82 13.82
N VAL A 192 2.01 3.94 13.09
CA VAL A 192 2.66 2.90 12.29
C VAL A 192 1.64 2.06 11.52
N VAL A 193 1.01 2.69 10.52
CA VAL A 193 0.12 2.01 9.59
C VAL A 193 0.90 0.95 8.83
N LEU A 194 0.38 -0.28 8.83
CA LEU A 194 1.15 -1.45 8.42
C LEU A 194 1.54 -1.38 6.95
N ASP A 195 0.59 -1.13 6.04
CA ASP A 195 0.87 -1.12 4.61
C ASP A 195 1.87 0.00 4.25
N GLY A 196 1.74 1.19 4.83
CA GLY A 196 2.72 2.26 4.69
C GLY A 196 4.14 1.85 5.09
N PHE A 197 4.29 1.16 6.23
CA PHE A 197 5.59 0.65 6.65
C PHE A 197 6.12 -0.42 5.69
N LEU A 198 5.29 -1.37 5.26
CA LEU A 198 5.67 -2.43 4.33
C LEU A 198 6.09 -1.87 2.96
N PHE A 199 5.41 -0.85 2.43
CA PHE A 199 5.80 -0.19 1.19
C PHE A 199 7.11 0.56 1.30
N ALA A 200 7.34 1.24 2.43
CA ALA A 200 8.62 1.89 2.68
C ALA A 200 9.77 0.87 2.69
N LEU A 201 9.57 -0.34 3.23
CA LEU A 201 10.56 -1.41 3.17
C LEU A 201 10.81 -1.93 1.75
N VAL A 202 9.77 -2.05 0.92
CA VAL A 202 9.96 -2.38 -0.51
C VAL A 202 10.82 -1.32 -1.21
N ALA A 203 10.62 -0.03 -0.89
CA ALA A 203 11.45 1.04 -1.41
C ALA A 203 12.89 1.00 -0.88
N CYS A 204 13.09 0.57 0.38
CA CYS A 204 14.43 0.31 0.92
C CYS A 204 15.13 -0.83 0.18
N ALA A 205 14.38 -1.85 -0.27
CA ALA A 205 14.93 -2.91 -1.11
C ALA A 205 15.30 -2.41 -2.51
N ASP A 206 14.48 -1.54 -3.12
CA ASP A 206 14.83 -0.88 -4.38
C ASP A 206 16.10 -0.01 -4.20
N LEU A 207 16.23 0.73 -3.10
CA LEU A 207 17.44 1.49 -2.74
C LEU A 207 18.68 0.60 -2.59
N ALA A 208 18.57 -0.49 -1.84
CA ALA A 208 19.65 -1.44 -1.62
C ALA A 208 20.11 -2.08 -2.94
N HIS A 209 19.17 -2.43 -3.82
CA HIS A 209 19.47 -2.96 -5.15
C HIS A 209 20.20 -1.94 -6.03
N THR A 210 19.82 -0.66 -5.95
CA THR A 210 20.40 0.40 -6.78
C THR A 210 21.77 0.89 -6.26
N THR A 211 21.95 0.97 -4.94
CA THR A 211 23.14 1.61 -4.33
C THR A 211 24.12 0.63 -3.69
N GLY A 212 23.67 -0.59 -3.39
CA GLY A 212 24.40 -1.55 -2.57
C GLY A 212 24.31 -1.31 -1.06
N ASP A 213 23.69 -0.21 -0.60
CA ASP A 213 23.48 0.06 0.83
C ASP A 213 22.18 -0.58 1.33
N SER A 214 22.30 -1.72 2.00
CA SER A 214 21.16 -2.45 2.59
C SER A 214 20.80 -2.01 4.02
N SER A 215 21.54 -1.08 4.63
CA SER A 215 21.39 -0.74 6.06
C SER A 215 19.96 -0.46 6.49
N LEU A 216 19.26 0.37 5.72
CA LEU A 216 17.89 0.77 6.01
C LEU A 216 16.89 -0.38 5.84
N LEU A 217 17.13 -1.28 4.87
CA LEU A 217 16.33 -2.48 4.68
C LEU A 217 16.54 -3.45 5.83
N ASP A 218 17.80 -3.71 6.20
CA ASP A 218 18.16 -4.70 7.22
C ASP A 218 17.59 -4.31 8.60
N ASP A 219 17.78 -3.04 8.99
CA ASP A 219 17.21 -2.49 10.23
C ASP A 219 15.67 -2.53 10.20
N GLY A 220 15.08 -2.18 9.05
CA GLY A 220 13.65 -2.16 8.85
C GLY A 220 12.99 -3.55 8.88
N ILE A 221 13.61 -4.56 8.27
CA ILE A 221 13.14 -5.96 8.29
C ILE A 221 13.27 -6.54 9.69
N ALA A 222 14.38 -6.29 10.37
CA ALA A 222 14.55 -6.68 11.77
C ALA A 222 13.48 -6.03 12.66
N GLY A 223 13.15 -4.76 12.39
CA GLY A 223 12.08 -4.04 13.07
C GLY A 223 10.69 -4.63 12.81
N LEU A 224 10.36 -4.88 11.54
CA LEU A 224 9.12 -5.54 11.12
C LEU A 224 8.94 -6.89 11.82
N ALA A 225 9.97 -7.74 11.81
CA ALA A 225 9.90 -9.06 12.43
C ALA A 225 9.56 -8.99 13.93
N ARG A 226 10.15 -8.04 14.67
CA ARG A 226 9.86 -7.82 16.09
C ARG A 226 8.47 -7.23 16.33
N LEU A 227 8.00 -6.36 15.44
CA LEU A 227 6.74 -5.65 15.60
C LEU A 227 5.53 -6.38 15.00
N LEU A 228 5.70 -7.39 14.15
CA LEU A 228 4.60 -8.16 13.55
C LEU A 228 3.48 -8.57 14.53
N PRO A 229 3.78 -9.03 15.78
CA PRO A 229 2.75 -9.34 16.76
C PRO A 229 1.81 -8.17 17.12
N VAL A 230 2.24 -6.92 16.92
CA VAL A 230 1.40 -5.73 17.12
C VAL A 230 0.22 -5.73 16.14
N TRP A 231 0.48 -6.03 14.87
CA TRP A 231 -0.57 -6.04 13.84
C TRP A 231 -1.25 -7.39 13.70
N ASP A 232 -0.65 -8.49 14.16
CA ASP A 232 -1.24 -9.82 14.06
C ASP A 232 -2.37 -10.05 15.07
N TRP A 233 -3.60 -10.05 14.57
CA TRP A 233 -4.77 -10.47 15.33
C TRP A 233 -4.87 -11.99 15.35
N ARG A 234 -4.28 -12.58 16.40
CA ARG A 234 -4.43 -14.00 16.77
C ARG A 234 -3.96 -14.98 15.67
N GLY A 235 -2.91 -14.65 14.93
CA GLY A 235 -2.34 -15.48 13.87
C GLY A 235 -3.26 -15.68 12.67
N ARG A 236 -4.17 -14.72 12.41
CA ARG A 236 -5.33 -14.94 11.52
C ARG A 236 -5.77 -13.72 10.72
N TRP A 237 -5.53 -12.52 11.20
CA TRP A 237 -5.93 -11.28 10.52
C TRP A 237 -4.98 -10.15 10.88
N SER A 238 -4.93 -9.09 10.07
CA SER A 238 -4.09 -7.92 10.35
C SER A 238 -4.90 -6.74 10.88
N ARG A 239 -4.30 -5.97 11.78
CA ARG A 239 -4.75 -4.62 12.16
C ARG A 239 -4.27 -3.60 11.15
N TYR A 240 -4.97 -2.47 11.07
CA TYR A 240 -4.61 -1.39 10.17
C TYR A 240 -3.31 -0.66 10.59
N GLY A 241 -3.19 -0.34 11.87
CA GLY A 241 -1.99 0.26 12.46
C GLY A 241 -1.78 -0.24 13.89
N ALA A 242 -0.75 0.24 14.57
CA ALA A 242 -0.31 -0.24 15.88
C ALA A 242 -1.42 -0.21 16.96
N HIS A 243 -2.28 0.80 16.89
CA HIS A 243 -3.40 1.00 17.80
C HIS A 243 -4.76 0.96 17.09
N GLY A 244 -4.77 0.50 15.83
CA GLY A 244 -5.93 0.54 14.94
C GLY A 244 -6.89 -0.65 15.09
N PRO A 245 -8.10 -0.52 14.50
CA PRO A 245 -9.03 -1.64 14.38
C PRO A 245 -8.48 -2.73 13.45
N LEU A 246 -9.20 -3.84 13.34
CA LEU A 246 -8.92 -4.79 12.26
C LEU A 246 -9.06 -4.09 10.91
N CYS A 247 -8.11 -4.32 10.02
CA CYS A 247 -8.15 -3.74 8.68
C CYS A 247 -9.23 -4.42 7.83
N SER A 248 -9.63 -3.75 6.74
CA SER A 248 -10.57 -4.32 5.78
C SER A 248 -9.96 -5.52 5.04
N LEU A 249 -10.78 -6.28 4.31
CA LEU A 249 -10.29 -7.43 3.54
C LEU A 249 -9.22 -7.03 2.52
N GLU A 250 -9.40 -5.87 1.90
CA GLU A 250 -8.51 -5.33 0.86
C GLU A 250 -7.12 -5.02 1.45
N TYR A 251 -7.08 -4.30 2.58
CA TYR A 251 -5.81 -4.08 3.31
C TYR A 251 -5.22 -5.37 3.85
N HIS A 252 -6.05 -6.33 4.28
CA HIS A 252 -5.55 -7.61 4.76
C HIS A 252 -4.84 -8.41 3.66
N GLN A 253 -5.45 -8.48 2.48
CA GLN A 253 -4.86 -9.14 1.31
C GLN A 253 -3.59 -8.43 0.83
N LEU A 254 -3.60 -7.10 0.86
CA LEU A 254 -2.43 -6.29 0.57
C LEU A 254 -1.26 -6.61 1.52
N ASN A 255 -1.51 -6.51 2.83
CA ASN A 255 -0.51 -6.76 3.86
C ASN A 255 0.06 -8.18 3.73
N HIS A 256 -0.79 -9.17 3.47
CA HIS A 256 -0.35 -10.53 3.16
C HIS A 256 0.63 -10.57 1.97
N ALA A 257 0.27 -9.94 0.85
CA ALA A 257 1.11 -9.97 -0.34
C ALA A 257 2.45 -9.23 -0.16
N LEU A 258 2.44 -8.11 0.58
CA LEU A 258 3.65 -7.38 0.93
C LEU A 258 4.56 -8.19 1.86
N LEU A 259 4.00 -8.92 2.84
CA LEU A 259 4.80 -9.81 3.69
C LEU A 259 5.45 -10.94 2.89
N ILE A 260 4.71 -11.57 1.98
CA ILE A 260 5.28 -12.59 1.08
C ILE A 260 6.39 -12.00 0.21
N THR A 261 6.19 -10.77 -0.29
CA THR A 261 7.20 -10.07 -1.10
C THR A 261 8.46 -9.79 -0.28
N LEU A 262 8.32 -9.28 0.94
CA LEU A 262 9.44 -8.95 1.82
C LEU A 262 10.16 -10.20 2.35
N ASP A 263 9.44 -11.32 2.59
CA ASP A 263 10.05 -12.60 2.93
C ASP A 263 10.92 -13.14 1.78
N ALA A 264 10.49 -12.94 0.54
CA ALA A 264 11.28 -13.31 -0.64
C ALA A 264 12.49 -12.37 -0.86
N ILE A 265 12.40 -11.11 -0.44
CA ILE A 265 13.51 -10.14 -0.49
C ILE A 265 14.54 -10.42 0.61
N ALA A 266 14.07 -10.63 1.84
CA ALA A 266 14.88 -10.80 3.04
C ALA A 266 14.40 -12.03 3.83
N PRO A 267 14.80 -13.25 3.41
CA PRO A 267 14.36 -14.48 4.06
C PRO A 267 14.99 -14.67 5.44
N GLY A 268 14.37 -15.52 6.27
CA GLY A 268 14.93 -15.92 7.58
C GLY A 268 14.38 -15.17 8.79
N HIS A 269 13.42 -14.27 8.59
CA HIS A 269 12.81 -13.46 9.66
C HIS A 269 11.41 -13.92 10.09
N GLY A 270 10.88 -15.00 9.49
CA GLY A 270 9.57 -15.58 9.84
C GLY A 270 8.36 -14.81 9.27
N LEU A 271 8.57 -13.87 8.34
CA LEU A 271 7.50 -13.07 7.73
C LEU A 271 6.53 -13.97 6.95
N GLY A 272 7.05 -14.94 6.20
CA GLY A 272 6.26 -15.92 5.43
C GLY A 272 5.33 -16.75 6.32
N SER A 273 5.79 -17.16 7.51
CA SER A 273 4.96 -17.94 8.45
C SER A 273 3.77 -17.13 8.99
N VAL A 274 3.96 -15.83 9.25
CA VAL A 274 2.87 -14.94 9.64
C VAL A 274 1.88 -14.75 8.49
N ALA A 275 2.39 -14.54 7.27
CA ALA A 275 1.56 -14.43 6.07
C ALA A 275 0.72 -15.70 5.85
N GLU A 276 1.29 -16.90 5.99
CA GLU A 276 0.54 -18.16 5.92
C GLU A 276 -0.59 -18.22 6.94
N GLY A 277 -0.32 -17.82 8.20
CA GLY A 277 -1.33 -17.75 9.26
C GLY A 277 -2.54 -16.89 8.87
N TRP A 278 -2.28 -15.76 8.22
CA TRP A 278 -3.31 -14.84 7.72
C TRP A 278 -4.21 -15.45 6.64
N THR A 279 -3.81 -16.51 5.96
CA THR A 279 -4.66 -17.17 4.93
C THR A 279 -5.66 -18.19 5.50
N ARG A 280 -5.54 -18.59 6.77
CA ARG A 280 -6.35 -19.67 7.39
C ARG A 280 -7.86 -19.44 7.34
N HIS A 281 -8.30 -18.19 7.25
CA HIS A 281 -9.71 -17.83 7.10
C HIS A 281 -10.32 -18.31 5.76
N ARG A 282 -9.51 -18.53 4.72
CA ARG A 282 -9.99 -18.96 3.39
C ARG A 282 -10.64 -20.34 3.42
N THR A 283 -10.20 -21.22 4.31
CA THR A 283 -10.70 -22.60 4.43
C THR A 283 -11.66 -22.81 5.60
N SER A 284 -11.81 -21.83 6.52
CA SER A 284 -12.64 -22.00 7.73
C SER A 284 -13.81 -21.01 7.82
N PRO A 285 -15.07 -21.46 7.63
CA PRO A 285 -16.26 -20.62 7.82
C PRO A 285 -16.38 -20.03 9.23
N ALA A 286 -16.01 -20.81 10.26
CA ALA A 286 -16.04 -20.36 11.65
C ALA A 286 -15.04 -19.20 11.89
N LEU A 287 -13.84 -19.29 11.31
CA LEU A 287 -12.88 -18.18 11.39
C LEU A 287 -13.38 -16.93 10.67
N ARG A 288 -14.00 -17.06 9.49
CA ARG A 288 -14.61 -15.91 8.80
C ARG A 288 -15.69 -15.23 9.64
N ALA A 289 -16.55 -16.01 10.29
CA ALA A 289 -17.57 -15.47 11.19
C ALA A 289 -16.94 -14.75 12.40
N ALA A 290 -15.90 -15.32 13.01
CA ALA A 290 -15.19 -14.71 14.12
C ALA A 290 -14.45 -13.41 13.73
N ILE A 291 -13.80 -13.39 12.55
CA ILE A 291 -13.15 -12.20 11.99
C ILE A 291 -14.19 -11.12 11.72
N LEU A 292 -15.33 -11.46 11.09
CA LEU A 292 -16.38 -10.49 10.83
C LEU A 292 -16.96 -9.91 12.11
N ALA A 293 -17.21 -10.74 13.12
CA ALA A 293 -17.66 -10.28 14.43
C ALA A 293 -16.64 -9.33 15.07
N ALA A 294 -15.35 -9.70 15.06
CA ALA A 294 -14.28 -8.87 15.60
C ALA A 294 -14.06 -7.57 14.80
N TYR A 295 -14.17 -7.64 13.47
CA TYR A 295 -14.10 -6.48 12.59
C TYR A 295 -15.23 -5.52 12.90
N TYR A 296 -16.47 -6.04 13.04
CA TYR A 296 -17.62 -5.25 13.42
C TYR A 296 -17.41 -4.59 14.78
N THR A 297 -17.02 -5.35 15.83
CA THR A 297 -16.84 -4.81 17.19
C THR A 297 -15.72 -3.78 17.30
N THR A 298 -14.64 -3.96 16.56
CA THR A 298 -13.52 -3.00 16.53
C THR A 298 -13.82 -1.76 15.69
N ASN A 299 -14.73 -1.85 14.72
CA ASN A 299 -15.09 -0.75 13.82
C ASN A 299 -16.48 -0.13 14.11
N VAL A 300 -17.23 -0.52 15.15
CA VAL A 300 -18.65 -0.14 15.38
C VAL A 300 -18.91 1.37 15.23
N ARG A 301 -17.95 2.21 15.62
CA ARG A 301 -18.04 3.68 15.50
C ARG A 301 -18.01 4.20 14.04
N HIS A 302 -17.60 3.37 13.09
CA HIS A 302 -17.42 3.69 11.67
C HIS A 302 -18.26 2.81 10.72
N THR A 303 -18.80 1.67 11.17
CA THR A 303 -19.49 0.70 10.30
C THR A 303 -20.98 0.92 10.09
N LEU A 304 -21.67 1.69 10.94
CA LEU A 304 -23.10 1.98 10.78
C LEU A 304 -23.33 3.45 10.40
N GLY A 305 -23.47 3.70 9.10
CA GLY A 305 -24.17 4.90 8.63
C GLY A 305 -25.67 4.81 8.95
N PRO A 306 -26.43 5.93 8.86
CA PRO A 306 -27.86 5.91 9.11
C PRO A 306 -28.56 5.01 8.09
N GLY A 307 -29.10 3.85 8.51
CA GLY A 307 -30.01 3.03 7.71
C GLY A 307 -29.50 1.67 7.18
N GLY A 308 -28.27 1.25 7.47
CA GLY A 308 -27.76 -0.07 7.06
C GLY A 308 -28.01 -1.17 8.11
N GLY A 309 -28.82 -2.19 7.79
CA GLY A 309 -29.06 -3.33 8.70
C GLY A 309 -27.84 -4.25 8.85
N LEU A 310 -27.51 -4.62 10.10
CA LEU A 310 -26.37 -5.50 10.47
C LEU A 310 -26.31 -6.80 9.65
N ALA A 311 -27.45 -7.42 9.39
CA ALA A 311 -27.54 -8.68 8.64
C ALA A 311 -27.10 -8.53 7.18
N ALA A 312 -27.48 -7.42 6.51
CA ALA A 312 -27.12 -7.18 5.12
C ALA A 312 -25.62 -6.88 4.97
N PHE A 313 -25.06 -6.11 5.91
CA PHE A 313 -23.62 -5.87 6.02
C PHE A 313 -22.84 -7.18 6.22
N ALA A 314 -23.29 -8.01 7.16
CA ALA A 314 -22.64 -9.28 7.49
C ALA A 314 -22.63 -10.26 6.31
N LEU A 315 -23.77 -10.45 5.64
CA LEU A 315 -23.89 -11.34 4.49
C LEU A 315 -23.00 -10.89 3.32
N ARG A 316 -22.91 -9.59 3.07
CA ARG A 316 -22.02 -9.02 2.04
C ARG A 316 -20.56 -9.32 2.35
N LYS A 317 -20.08 -8.99 3.55
CA LYS A 317 -18.67 -9.22 3.95
C LYS A 317 -18.29 -10.70 4.00
N LEU A 318 -19.19 -11.59 4.43
CA LEU A 318 -18.93 -13.03 4.39
C LEU A 318 -18.78 -13.59 2.96
N ARG A 319 -19.46 -13.01 1.97
CA ARG A 319 -19.29 -13.39 0.56
C ARG A 319 -17.94 -12.92 0.03
N GLU A 320 -17.53 -11.69 0.33
CA GLU A 320 -16.23 -11.14 -0.06
C GLU A 320 -15.05 -11.96 0.49
N MET A 321 -15.17 -12.50 1.72
CA MET A 321 -14.12 -13.30 2.36
C MET A 321 -13.99 -14.75 1.86
N ARG A 322 -14.84 -15.20 0.91
CA ARG A 322 -14.71 -16.53 0.32
C ARG A 322 -13.62 -16.51 -0.76
N PRO A 323 -12.83 -17.58 -0.90
CA PRO A 323 -11.96 -17.71 -2.07
C PRO A 323 -12.81 -17.67 -3.36
N PRO A 324 -12.28 -17.13 -4.48
CA PRO A 324 -12.95 -17.24 -5.77
C PRO A 324 -13.23 -18.71 -6.07
N ALA A 325 -14.39 -19.01 -6.68
CA ALA A 325 -14.70 -20.37 -7.08
C ALA A 325 -13.59 -20.86 -8.03
N ALA A 326 -13.09 -22.07 -7.79
CA ALA A 326 -12.22 -22.72 -8.76
C ALA A 326 -13.00 -22.78 -10.08
N LYS A 327 -12.44 -22.21 -11.15
CA LYS A 327 -12.95 -22.47 -12.49
C LYS A 327 -12.80 -23.96 -12.71
N GLU A 328 -13.91 -24.65 -12.99
CA GLU A 328 -13.83 -25.92 -13.70
C GLU A 328 -13.08 -25.62 -15.01
N ASP A 329 -11.96 -26.31 -15.23
CA ASP A 329 -11.26 -26.27 -16.50
C ASP A 329 -12.27 -26.62 -17.59
N ILE A 330 -12.68 -25.62 -18.36
CA ILE A 330 -13.40 -25.85 -19.61
C ILE A 330 -12.32 -26.36 -20.57
N ALA A 331 -12.43 -27.66 -20.85
CA ALA A 331 -11.56 -28.45 -21.73
C ALA A 331 -11.31 -27.82 -23.10
#